data_AF-A0A9P0JTU4-F1
#
_entry.id   AF-A0A9P0JTU4-F1
#
_cell.length_a   1.000
_cell.length_b   1.000
_cell.length_c   1.000
_cell.angle_alpha   90.00
_cell.angle_beta   90.00
_cell.angle_gamma   90.00
#
_symmetry.space_group_name_H-M   'P 1'
#
loop_
_entity.id
_entity.type
_entity.pdbx_description
1 polymer ?
#
loop_
_entity_poly.entity_id
_entity_poly.type
_entity_poly.pdbx_seq_one_letter_code
_entity_poly.pdbx_strand_id
1 'polypeptide(L)' 'MVRAVQAVKNKEMGYQKASQIFQVPKGTIERYVKDARSVHELVSTSLGRKPALTCEMEKMLAEYCIQMEKSSMD' A
#
# COMPACT_ATOMS: atom_id res chain seq x y z
N MET A 1 -8.62 4.55 3.02
CA MET A 1 -7.50 5.52 3.08
C MET A 1 -7.64 6.67 2.09
N VAL A 2 -7.70 6.44 0.77
CA VAL A 2 -7.72 7.50 -0.26
C VAL A 2 -8.78 8.57 0.02
N ARG A 3 -10.03 8.13 0.24
CA ARG A 3 -11.16 9.01 0.54
C ARG A 3 -10.97 9.88 1.79
N ALA A 4 -10.32 9.34 2.82
CA ALA A 4 -10.02 10.08 4.05
C ALA A 4 -9.02 11.21 3.81
N VAL A 5 -7.96 10.92 3.04
CA VAL A 5 -6.93 11.91 2.67
C VAL A 5 -7.52 12.98 1.77
N GLN A 6 -8.35 12.59 0.79
CA GLN A 6 -9.02 13.51 -0.13
C GLN A 6 -9.96 14.46 0.62
N ALA A 7 -10.80 13.94 1.51
CA ALA A 7 -11.74 14.75 2.29
C ALA A 7 -11.03 15.82 3.14
N VAL A 8 -9.85 15.49 3.70
CA VAL A 8 -9.05 16.46 4.44
C VAL A 8 -8.34 17.46 3.51
N LYS A 9 -7.78 17.02 2.38
CA LYS A 9 -7.16 17.91 1.38
C LYS A 9 -8.19 18.91 0.81
N ASN A 10 -9.42 18.46 0.58
CA ASN A 10 -10.54 19.27 0.11
C ASN A 10 -11.13 20.18 1.20
N LYS A 11 -10.62 20.13 2.44
CA LYS A 11 -11.12 20.85 3.61
C LYS A 11 -12.59 20.55 3.98
N GLU A 12 -13.12 19.40 3.55
CA GLU A 12 -14.47 18.95 3.88
C GLU A 12 -14.58 18.56 5.37
N MET A 13 -13.48 18.12 5.98
CA MET A 13 -13.41 17.76 7.39
C MET A 13 -11.98 17.80 7.94
N GLY A 14 -11.86 17.89 9.27
CA GLY A 14 -10.57 17.81 9.96
C GLY A 14 -10.07 16.38 10.20
N TYR A 15 -8.79 16.23 10.54
CA TYR A 15 -8.11 14.93 10.70
C TYR A 15 -8.81 13.96 11.66
N GLN A 16 -9.28 14.45 12.82
CA GLN A 16 -9.94 13.61 13.82
C GLN A 16 -11.29 13.08 13.34
N LYS A 17 -12.08 13.93 12.68
CA LYS A 17 -13.38 13.56 12.11
C LYS A 17 -13.20 12.58 10.95
N ALA A 18 -12.21 12.83 10.08
CA ALA A 18 -11.86 11.90 9.00
C ALA A 18 -11.41 10.54 9.55
N SER A 19 -10.61 10.52 10.63
CA SER A 19 -10.16 9.28 11.26
C SER A 19 -11.32 8.42 11.76
N GLN A 20 -12.29 9.04 12.44
CA GLN A 20 -13.47 8.35 12.94
C GLN A 20 -14.40 7.84 11.83
N ILE A 21 -14.68 8.68 10.83
CA ILE A 21 -15.60 8.34 9.73
C ILE A 21 -15.03 7.25 8.83
N PHE A 22 -13.76 7.37 8.46
CA PHE A 22 -13.14 6.47 7.50
C PHE A 22 -12.38 5.31 8.13
N GLN A 23 -12.33 5.23 9.47
CA GLN A 23 -11.61 4.19 10.23
C GLN A 23 -10.15 4.07 9.79
N VAL A 24 -9.49 5.22 9.58
CA VAL A 24 -8.06 5.30 9.24
C VAL A 24 -7.33 6.01 10.37
N PRO A 25 -6.18 5.50 10.85
CA PRO A 25 -5.42 6.17 11.90
C PRO A 25 -5.08 7.62 11.54
N LYS A 26 -5.30 8.54 12.48
CA LYS A 26 -5.05 9.98 12.30
C LYS A 26 -3.63 10.26 11.77
N GLY A 27 -2.61 9.62 12.35
CA GLY A 27 -1.21 9.79 11.91
C GLY A 27 -0.98 9.37 10.45
N THR A 28 -1.68 8.33 9.99
CA THR A 28 -1.66 7.93 8.57
C THR A 28 -2.27 9.02 7.70
N ILE A 29 -3.41 9.59 8.07
CA ILE A 29 -4.04 10.67 7.30
C ILE A 29 -3.11 11.88 7.24
N GLU A 30 -2.55 12.31 8.37
CA GLU A 30 -1.62 13.45 8.44
C GLU A 30 -0.37 13.24 7.57
N ARG A 31 0.23 12.05 7.62
CA ARG A 31 1.41 11.71 6.80
C ARG A 31 1.10 11.86 5.32
N TYR A 32 -0.04 11.36 4.86
CA TYR A 32 -0.40 11.34 3.44
C TYR A 32 -0.94 12.69 2.95
N VAL A 33 -1.55 13.50 3.82
CA VAL A 33 -1.97 14.87 3.48
C VAL A 33 -0.75 15.77 3.24
N LYS A 34 0.30 15.62 4.04
CA LYS A 34 1.56 16.40 3.95
C LYS A 34 2.49 15.96 2.83
N ASP A 35 2.31 14.74 2.30
CA ASP A 35 3.14 14.22 1.21
C ASP A 35 2.73 14.87 -0.13
N ALA A 36 3.75 15.24 -0.93
CA ALA A 36 3.60 15.92 -2.21
C ALA A 36 3.12 14.98 -3.33
N ARG A 37 3.33 13.67 -3.18
CA ARG A 37 2.89 12.65 -4.14
C ARG A 37 1.37 12.52 -4.16
N SER A 38 0.85 11.99 -5.26
CA SER A 38 -0.59 11.74 -5.34
C SER A 38 -1.00 10.65 -4.36
N VAL A 39 -2.24 10.70 -3.88
CA VAL A 39 -2.74 9.71 -2.92
C VAL A 39 -2.73 8.30 -3.52
N HIS A 40 -2.96 8.20 -4.83
CA HIS A 40 -2.87 6.93 -5.57
C HIS A 40 -1.46 6.36 -5.60
N GLU A 41 -0.45 7.18 -5.89
CA GLU A 41 0.95 6.75 -5.84
C GLU A 41 1.34 6.26 -4.44
N LEU A 42 0.92 6.98 -3.41
CA LEU A 42 1.26 6.63 -2.03
C LEU A 42 0.63 5.31 -1.57
N VAL A 43 -0.58 4.99 -2.04
CA VAL A 43 -1.22 3.69 -1.78
C VAL A 43 -0.53 2.58 -2.55
N SER A 44 -0.04 2.87 -3.76
CA SER A 44 0.63 1.90 -4.62
C SER A 44 2.05 1.58 -4.17
N THR A 45 2.72 2.50 -3.47
CA THR A 45 4.03 2.23 -2.87
C THR A 45 3.91 1.22 -1.74
N SER A 46 4.70 0.14 -1.81
CA SER A 46 4.74 -0.84 -0.73
C SER A 46 5.23 -0.19 0.56
N LEU A 47 4.55 -0.52 1.65
CA LEU A 47 4.95 -0.09 2.98
C LEU A 47 6.05 -1.04 3.46
N GLY A 48 7.27 -0.54 3.63
CA GLY A 48 8.36 -1.32 4.20
C GLY A 48 9.71 -1.04 3.56
N ARG A 49 10.70 -1.89 3.88
CA ARG A 49 11.99 -1.87 3.21
C ARG A 49 11.83 -2.33 1.77
N LYS A 50 12.67 -1.80 0.89
CA LYS A 50 12.77 -2.29 -0.48
C LYS A 50 13.07 -3.80 -0.44
N PRO A 51 12.29 -4.66 -1.13
CA PRO A 51 12.58 -6.08 -1.22
C PRO A 51 14.00 -6.32 -1.76
N ALA A 52 14.66 -7.36 -1.25
CA ALA A 52 16.00 -7.73 -1.70
C ALA A 52 15.99 -8.25 -3.15
N LEU A 53 14.91 -8.94 -3.52
CA LEU A 53 14.67 -9.45 -4.86
C LEU A 53 13.75 -8.51 -5.63
N THR A 54 13.89 -8.48 -6.96
CA THR A 54 12.93 -7.78 -7.82
C THR A 54 11.64 -8.60 -7.93
N CYS A 55 10.54 -7.95 -8.28
CA CYS A 55 9.26 -8.63 -8.50
C CYS A 55 9.36 -9.74 -9.56
N GLU A 56 10.19 -9.52 -10.60
CA GLU A 56 10.47 -10.51 -11.62
C GLU A 56 11.22 -11.74 -11.06
N MET A 57 12.23 -11.52 -10.22
CA MET A 57 12.96 -12.62 -9.56
C MET A 57 12.06 -13.42 -8.62
N GLU A 58 11.24 -12.76 -7.82
CA GLU A 58 10.28 -13.43 -6.93
C GLU A 58 9.30 -14.29 -7.72
N LYS A 59 8.81 -13.79 -8.86
CA LYS A 59 7.92 -14.53 -9.75
C LYS A 59 8.61 -15.76 -10.35
N MET A 60 9.83 -15.61 -10.87
CA MET A 60 10.60 -16.74 -11.40
C MET A 60 10.85 -17.82 -10.33
N LEU A 61 11.22 -17.40 -9.12
CA LEU A 61 11.40 -18.30 -7.98
C LEU A 61 10.11 -19.05 -7.63
N ALA A 62 8.97 -18.36 -7.59
CA ALA A 62 7.69 -18.98 -7.31
C ALA A 62 7.30 -20.00 -8.38
N GLU A 63 7.45 -19.65 -9.67
CA GLU A 63 7.16 -20.55 -10.79
C GLU A 63 8.05 -21.79 -10.77
N TYR A 64 9.34 -21.62 -10.48
CA TYR A 64 10.29 -22.73 -10.36
C TYR A 64 9.90 -23.71 -9.24
N CYS A 65 9.57 -23.20 -8.05
CA CYS A 65 9.11 -24.04 -6.94
C CYS A 65 7.87 -24.86 -7.30
N ILE A 66 6.89 -24.24 -7.97
CA ILE A 66 5.67 -24.91 -8.42
C ILE A 66 5.99 -26.02 -9.45
N GLN A 67 6.92 -25.77 -10.38
CA GLN A 67 7.33 -26.77 -11.38
C GLN A 67 8.05 -27.96 -10.73
N MET A 68 8.91 -27.70 -9.75
CA MET A 68 9.60 -28.75 -9.00
C MET A 68 8.61 -29.67 -8.28
N GLU A 69 7.61 -29.09 -7.62
CA GLU A 69 6.61 -29.86 -6.87
C GLU A 69 5.78 -30.77 -7.79
N LYS A 70 5.36 -30.24 -8.95
CA LYS A 70 4.64 -31.03 -9.97
C LYS A 70 5.48 -32.19 -10.50
N SER A 71 6.76 -31.95 -10.78
CA SER A 71 7.67 -32.96 -11.32
C SER A 71 8.04 -34.05 -10.31
N SER A 72 7.77 -33.82 -9.02
CA SER A 72 8.05 -34.77 -7.94
C SER A 72 6.83 -35.61 -7.54
N MET A 73 5.66 -35.36 -8.15
CA MET A 73 4.41 -36.11 -7.94
C MET A 73 4.12 -37.14 -9.03
N ASP A 74 4.91 -37.18 -10.11
CA ASP A 74 4.95 -38.25 -11.12
C ASP A 74 6.01 -39.31 -10.75
#